data_AF-A0A662EJ98-F1
#
_entry.id   AF-A0A662EJ98-F1
#
_cell.length_a   1.000
_cell.length_b   1.000
_cell.length_c   1.000
_cell.angle_alpha   90.00
_cell.angle_beta   90.00
_cell.angle_gamma   90.00
#
_symmetry.space_group_name_H-M   'P 1'
#
loop_
_entity.id
_entity.type
_entity.pdbx_description
1 polymer ?
#
loop_
_entity_poly.entity_id
_entity_poly.type
_entity_poly.pdbx_seq_one_letter_code
_entity_poly.pdbx_strand_id
1 'polypeptide(L)'
;MKGIILAGGYARRLWPITLDRPKPLLPVAGKPILDYIMDRYPLPDAPILSVNRRFADQFSSWAEARGCRVELVVEETRSEEEKLGSVGALAWLIDSLKLDDDLLVIGGDNLLLFDLSAFV
;
A
#
# COMPACT_ATOMS: atom_id res chain seq x y z
N MET A 1 -0.49 -5.88 -17.25
CA MET A 1 -0.43 -6.12 -15.79
C MET A 1 -0.36 -4.80 -15.03
N LYS A 2 -1.05 -4.69 -13.89
CA LYS A 2 -0.99 -3.54 -12.96
C LYS A 2 -0.51 -3.95 -11.58
N GLY A 3 0.22 -3.06 -10.90
CA GLY A 3 0.73 -3.29 -9.55
C GLY A 3 -0.17 -2.65 -8.51
N ILE A 4 -0.57 -3.42 -7.49
CA ILE A 4 -1.38 -2.94 -6.37
C ILE A 4 -0.62 -3.22 -5.07
N ILE A 5 -0.49 -2.20 -4.23
CA ILE A 5 0.07 -2.32 -2.88
C ILE A 5 -1.06 -2.06 -1.87
N LEU A 6 -1.34 -3.05 -1.03
CA LEU A 6 -2.37 -2.97 0.01
C LEU A 6 -1.79 -2.35 1.28
N ALA A 7 -2.23 -1.13 1.61
CA ALA A 7 -1.70 -0.31 2.70
C ALA A 7 -2.78 0.27 3.64
N GLY A 8 -4.06 -0.06 3.45
CA GLY A 8 -5.20 0.43 4.24
C GLY A 8 -5.35 -0.15 5.66
N GLY A 9 -4.49 -1.07 6.07
CA GLY A 9 -4.54 -1.69 7.40
C GLY A 9 -4.13 -0.74 8.55
N TYR A 10 -4.88 -0.76 9.65
CA TYR A 10 -4.57 0.05 10.86
C TYR A 10 -3.54 -0.62 11.78
N ALA A 11 -3.25 -1.90 11.56
CA ALA A 11 -2.27 -2.66 12.32
C ALA A 11 -2.37 -2.52 13.86
N ARG A 12 -3.60 -2.62 14.42
CA ARG A 12 -3.85 -2.39 15.87
C ARG A 12 -3.04 -3.28 16.81
N ARG A 13 -2.57 -4.44 16.34
CA ARG A 13 -1.67 -5.34 17.10
C ARG A 13 -0.31 -4.72 17.45
N LEU A 14 0.10 -3.69 16.73
CA LEU A 14 1.36 -2.96 16.95
C LEU A 14 1.15 -1.65 17.72
N TRP A 15 -0.04 -1.42 18.29
CA TRP A 15 -0.25 -0.25 19.14
C TRP A 15 0.68 -0.29 20.36
N PRO A 16 1.23 0.87 20.76
CA PRO A 16 0.89 2.23 20.31
C PRO A 16 1.65 2.72 19.06
N ILE A 17 2.55 1.93 18.49
CA ILE A 17 3.47 2.37 17.42
C ILE A 17 2.72 2.80 16.15
N THR A 18 1.64 2.07 15.81
CA THR A 18 0.80 2.34 14.64
C THR A 18 -0.44 3.17 14.96
N LEU A 19 -0.46 3.86 16.12
CA LEU A 19 -1.59 4.71 16.48
C LEU A 19 -1.72 5.87 15.50
N ASP A 20 -0.64 6.61 15.26
CA ASP A 20 -0.63 7.82 14.43
C ASP A 20 0.23 7.70 13.16
N ARG A 21 0.67 6.48 12.85
CA ARG A 21 1.49 6.17 11.67
C ARG A 21 1.07 4.83 11.07
N PRO A 22 0.84 4.74 9.75
CA PRO A 22 0.48 3.49 9.10
C PRO A 22 1.69 2.53 9.11
N LYS A 23 1.42 1.22 9.26
CA LYS A 23 2.47 0.18 9.30
C LYS A 23 3.45 0.25 8.12
N PRO A 24 3.00 0.42 6.85
CA PRO A 24 3.91 0.53 5.71
C PRO A 24 4.93 1.68 5.80
N LEU A 25 4.63 2.74 6.56
CA LEU A 25 5.53 3.89 6.75
C LEU A 25 6.38 3.79 8.03
N LEU A 26 6.32 2.67 8.75
CA LEU A 26 7.23 2.43 9.89
C LEU A 26 8.66 2.26 9.39
N PRO A 27 9.65 2.86 10.08
CA PRO A 27 11.05 2.69 9.73
C PRO A 27 11.55 1.32 10.16
N VAL A 28 12.23 0.63 9.25
CA VAL A 28 13.03 -0.57 9.50
C VAL A 28 14.43 -0.26 8.99
N ALA A 29 15.45 -0.43 9.83
CA ALA A 29 16.86 -0.09 9.50
C ALA A 29 17.03 1.30 8.84
N GLY A 30 16.28 2.30 9.33
CA GLY A 30 16.36 3.69 8.87
C GLY A 30 15.52 4.04 7.64
N LYS A 31 14.78 3.09 7.07
CA LYS A 31 13.99 3.26 5.83
C LYS A 31 12.55 2.75 6.02
N PRO A 32 11.50 3.43 5.50
CA PRO A 32 10.13 2.92 5.60
C PRO A 32 9.96 1.53 4.97
N ILE A 33 9.03 0.69 5.45
CA ILE A 33 8.79 -0.65 4.87
C ILE A 33 8.41 -0.53 3.39
N LEU A 34 7.48 0.38 3.07
CA LEU A 34 7.01 0.64 1.71
C LEU A 34 8.15 0.99 0.75
N ASP A 35 9.17 1.59 1.31
CA ASP A 35 10.35 2.05 0.61
C ASP A 35 11.19 0.87 0.08
N TYR A 36 11.22 -0.27 0.80
CA TYR A 36 11.84 -1.51 0.33
C TYR A 36 11.00 -2.20 -0.76
N ILE A 37 9.68 -2.08 -0.69
CA ILE A 37 8.77 -2.61 -1.73
C ILE A 37 9.00 -1.84 -3.03
N MET A 38 9.05 -0.51 -2.96
CA MET A 38 9.28 0.35 -4.13
C MET A 38 10.65 0.13 -4.78
N ASP A 39 11.70 -0.21 -4.02
CA ASP A 39 13.02 -0.51 -4.59
C ASP A 39 13.02 -1.77 -5.48
N ARG A 40 12.08 -2.68 -5.24
CA ARG A 40 11.97 -3.98 -5.93
C ARG A 40 10.75 -4.04 -6.85
N TYR A 41 10.05 -2.93 -7.02
CA TYR A 41 8.83 -2.88 -7.80
C TYR A 41 9.18 -3.00 -9.30
N PRO A 42 8.66 -4.03 -10.01
CA PRO A 42 9.21 -4.42 -11.31
C PRO A 42 8.50 -3.78 -12.51
N LEU A 43 7.32 -3.19 -12.31
CA LEU A 43 6.51 -2.69 -13.41
C LEU A 43 6.93 -1.27 -13.81
N PRO A 44 6.81 -0.91 -15.10
CA PRO A 44 7.13 0.44 -15.57
C PRO A 44 6.11 1.49 -15.10
N ASP A 45 4.86 1.09 -14.90
CA ASP A 45 3.78 1.95 -14.44
C ASP A 45 3.81 2.12 -12.92
N ALA A 46 3.48 3.32 -12.43
CA ALA A 46 3.34 3.58 -11.00
C ALA A 46 2.37 2.58 -10.33
N PRO A 47 2.69 2.07 -9.13
CA PRO A 47 1.78 1.20 -8.41
C PRO A 47 0.57 1.98 -7.90
N ILE A 48 -0.56 1.28 -7.85
CA ILE A 48 -1.75 1.70 -7.13
C ILE A 48 -1.54 1.39 -5.65
N LEU A 49 -1.68 2.38 -4.79
CA LEU A 49 -1.55 2.24 -3.35
C LEU A 49 -2.94 2.37 -2.71
N SER A 50 -3.50 1.25 -2.26
CA SER A 50 -4.79 1.21 -1.56
C SER A 50 -4.59 1.59 -0.10
N VAL A 51 -5.08 2.76 0.31
CA VAL A 51 -4.86 3.34 1.65
C VAL A 51 -6.18 3.67 2.31
N ASN A 52 -6.20 3.75 3.64
CA ASN A 52 -7.36 4.30 4.34
C ASN A 52 -7.31 5.83 4.38
N ARG A 53 -8.50 6.45 4.47
CA ARG A 53 -8.66 7.91 4.59
C ARG A 53 -7.82 8.53 5.70
N ARG A 54 -7.70 7.84 6.86
CA ARG A 54 -6.98 8.36 8.03
C ARG A 54 -5.51 8.66 7.74
N PHE A 55 -4.84 7.85 6.93
CA PHE A 55 -3.41 7.96 6.67
C PHE A 55 -3.08 8.44 5.24
N ALA A 56 -4.07 8.77 4.43
CA ALA A 56 -3.89 9.18 3.03
C ALA A 56 -2.86 10.30 2.86
N ASP A 57 -2.93 11.36 3.68
CA ASP A 57 -1.99 12.48 3.63
C ASP A 57 -0.55 12.04 3.93
N GLN A 58 -0.35 11.09 4.85
CA GLN A 58 0.98 10.59 5.17
C GLN A 58 1.60 9.83 3.99
N PHE A 59 0.80 9.07 3.24
CA PHE A 59 1.26 8.41 2.02
C PHE A 59 1.56 9.41 0.90
N SER A 60 0.74 10.46 0.77
CA SER A 60 1.02 11.54 -0.18
C SER A 60 2.34 12.25 0.13
N SER A 61 2.56 12.63 1.40
CA SER A 61 3.82 13.26 1.83
C SER A 61 5.02 12.32 1.69
N TRP A 62 4.86 11.02 1.94
CA TRP A 62 5.91 10.03 1.71
C TRP A 62 6.29 9.95 0.22
N ALA A 63 5.31 9.89 -0.69
CA ALA A 63 5.58 9.80 -2.13
C ALA A 63 6.29 11.05 -2.65
N GLU A 64 5.86 12.23 -2.20
CA GLU A 64 6.51 13.52 -2.51
C GLU A 64 7.95 13.56 -1.98
N ALA A 65 8.17 13.20 -0.71
CA ALA A 65 9.49 13.21 -0.10
C ALA A 65 10.46 12.22 -0.77
N ARG A 66 9.96 11.07 -1.23
CA ARG A 66 10.74 10.09 -2.00
C ARG A 66 10.97 10.52 -3.44
N GLY A 67 10.14 11.42 -3.98
CA GLY A 67 10.14 11.76 -5.40
C GLY A 67 9.67 10.61 -6.30
N CYS A 68 8.77 9.75 -5.82
CA CYS A 68 8.20 8.67 -6.60
C CYS A 68 6.76 8.96 -7.03
N ARG A 69 6.32 8.30 -8.10
CA ARG A 69 4.91 8.32 -8.53
C ARG A 69 4.20 7.11 -7.97
N VAL A 70 3.03 7.35 -7.38
CA VAL A 70 2.06 6.33 -6.95
C VAL A 70 0.67 6.84 -7.24
N GLU A 71 -0.25 5.93 -7.55
CA GLU A 71 -1.68 6.25 -7.64
C GLU A 71 -2.34 5.96 -6.29
N LEU A 72 -2.66 7.01 -5.53
CA LEU A 72 -3.33 6.84 -4.24
C LEU A 72 -4.81 6.57 -4.43
N VAL A 73 -5.27 5.41 -3.99
CA VAL A 73 -6.70 5.07 -3.93
C VAL A 73 -7.10 5.04 -2.47
N VAL A 74 -7.99 5.97 -2.09
CA VAL A 74 -8.38 6.17 -0.70
C VAL A 74 -9.69 5.45 -0.42
N GLU A 75 -9.61 4.41 0.40
CA GLU A 75 -10.76 3.76 1.00
C GLU A 75 -11.39 4.72 2.04
N GLU A 76 -12.67 5.06 1.86
CA GLU A 76 -13.42 5.99 2.74
C GLU A 76 -13.71 5.43 4.15
N THR A 77 -13.09 4.31 4.51
CA THR A 77 -13.18 3.73 5.85
C THR A 77 -12.58 4.67 6.87
N ARG A 78 -13.35 5.04 7.89
CA ARG A 78 -12.90 5.91 8.98
C ARG A 78 -12.49 5.12 10.21
N SER A 79 -12.96 3.88 10.35
CA SER A 79 -12.73 3.01 11.50
C SER A 79 -12.37 1.57 11.10
N GLU A 80 -11.92 0.73 12.05
CA GLU A 80 -11.57 -0.68 11.74
C GLU A 80 -12.81 -1.51 11.46
N GLU A 81 -13.91 -1.13 12.09
CA GLU A 81 -15.22 -1.76 12.04
C GLU A 81 -15.87 -1.56 10.65
N GLU A 82 -15.43 -0.56 9.89
CA GLU A 82 -15.84 -0.27 8.51
C GLU A 82 -14.95 -0.95 7.45
N LYS A 83 -13.92 -1.71 7.86
CA LYS A 83 -12.98 -2.30 6.90
C LYS A 83 -13.64 -3.36 6.04
N LEU A 84 -13.39 -3.25 4.74
CA LEU A 84 -13.66 -4.31 3.76
C LEU A 84 -12.72 -5.53 3.94
N GLY A 85 -11.63 -5.37 4.68
CA GLY A 85 -10.53 -6.34 4.74
C GLY A 85 -9.74 -6.38 3.44
N SER A 86 -8.62 -7.11 3.40
CA SER A 86 -7.73 -7.09 2.22
C SER A 86 -8.40 -7.57 0.93
N VAL A 87 -9.22 -8.63 1.02
CA VAL A 87 -9.93 -9.18 -0.15
C VAL A 87 -11.06 -8.25 -0.59
N GLY A 88 -11.84 -7.71 0.35
CA GLY A 88 -12.93 -6.78 0.02
C GLY A 88 -12.40 -5.46 -0.53
N ALA A 89 -11.31 -4.94 0.02
CA ALA A 89 -10.63 -3.75 -0.50
C ALA A 89 -10.11 -3.97 -1.93
N LEU A 90 -9.51 -5.13 -2.19
CA LEU A 90 -9.06 -5.50 -3.54
C LEU A 90 -10.24 -5.59 -4.52
N ALA A 91 -11.32 -6.27 -4.16
CA ALA A 91 -12.51 -6.37 -5.01
C ALA A 91 -13.12 -4.98 -5.30
N TRP A 92 -13.29 -4.15 -4.27
CA TRP A 92 -13.78 -2.79 -4.42
C TRP A 92 -12.87 -1.94 -5.32
N LEU A 93 -11.56 -2.07 -5.19
CA LEU A 93 -10.58 -1.33 -5.99
C LEU A 93 -10.65 -1.75 -7.47
N ILE A 94 -10.72 -3.06 -7.74
CA ILE A 94 -10.89 -3.61 -9.09
C ILE A 94 -12.14 -3.04 -9.74
N ASP A 95 -13.28 -3.06 -9.04
CA ASP A 95 -14.55 -2.54 -9.54
C ASP A 95 -14.50 -1.01 -9.74
N SER A 96 -13.94 -0.28 -8.77
CA SER A 96 -13.90 1.19 -8.78
C SER A 96 -13.04 1.76 -9.89
N LEU A 97 -11.91 1.10 -10.19
CA LEU A 97 -11.01 1.50 -11.27
C LEU A 97 -11.30 0.77 -12.59
N LYS A 98 -12.27 -0.15 -12.60
CA LYS A 98 -12.59 -1.01 -13.75
C LYS A 98 -11.35 -1.72 -14.30
N LEU A 99 -10.56 -2.31 -13.40
CA LEU A 99 -9.34 -3.02 -13.79
C LEU A 99 -9.71 -4.30 -14.53
N ASP A 100 -9.20 -4.43 -15.76
CA ASP A 100 -9.39 -5.59 -16.64
C ASP A 100 -8.03 -6.02 -17.21
N ASP A 101 -7.11 -6.36 -16.31
CA ASP A 101 -5.73 -6.74 -16.62
C ASP A 101 -5.19 -7.64 -15.48
N ASP A 102 -4.09 -8.35 -15.72
CA ASP A 102 -3.41 -9.14 -14.69
C ASP A 102 -2.92 -8.23 -13.55
N LEU A 103 -2.96 -8.71 -12.31
CA LEU A 103 -2.64 -7.91 -11.12
C LEU A 103 -1.49 -8.51 -10.32
N LEU A 104 -0.44 -7.73 -10.10
CA LEU A 104 0.57 -8.01 -9.09
C LEU A 104 0.14 -7.35 -7.78
N VAL A 105 -0.36 -8.16 -6.83
CA VAL A 105 -0.86 -7.68 -5.53
C VAL A 105 0.17 -7.91 -4.44
N ILE A 106 0.57 -6.83 -3.76
CA ILE A 106 1.64 -6.80 -2.75
C ILE A 106 1.07 -6.31 -1.41
N GLY A 107 1.37 -7.02 -0.33
CA GLY A 107 1.14 -6.51 1.03
C GLY A 107 2.11 -5.37 1.35
N GLY A 108 1.59 -4.20 1.73
CA GLY A 108 2.40 -3.00 2.01
C GLY A 108 3.30 -3.10 3.25
N ASP A 109 3.25 -4.22 3.97
CA ASP A 109 4.03 -4.51 5.16
C ASP A 109 5.02 -5.66 5.00
N ASN A 110 5.25 -6.11 3.76
CA ASN A 110 6.20 -7.18 3.45
C ASN A 110 7.62 -6.65 3.23
N LEU A 111 8.60 -7.36 3.81
CA LEU A 111 10.01 -7.21 3.49
C LEU A 111 10.43 -8.39 2.62
N LEU A 112 10.66 -8.12 1.34
CA LEU A 112 10.95 -9.14 0.34
C LEU A 112 12.46 -9.27 0.14
N LEU A 113 12.97 -10.51 0.20
CA LEU A 113 14.38 -10.80 -0.07
C LEU A 113 14.63 -11.26 -1.52
N PHE A 114 13.56 -11.54 -2.27
CA PHE A 114 13.59 -11.92 -3.67
C PHE A 114 13.13 -10.76 -4.58
N ASP A 115 13.40 -10.89 -5.88
CA ASP A 115 12.98 -9.94 -6.91
C ASP A 115 11.52 -10.21 -7.30
N LEU A 116 10.72 -9.15 -7.41
CA LEU A 116 9.31 -9.27 -7.81
C LEU A 116 9.14 -9.53 -9.31
N SER A 117 10.17 -9.28 -10.13
CA SER A 117 10.14 -9.58 -11.58
C SER A 117 9.92 -11.05 -11.90
N ALA A 118 10.17 -11.97 -10.95
CA ALA A 118 9.87 -13.39 -11.12
C ALA A 118 8.36 -13.70 -11.18
N PHE A 119 7.50 -12.72 -10.88
CA PHE A 119 6.05 -12.84 -10.83
C PHE A 119 5.34 -11.98 -11.90
N VAL A 120 6.10 -11.46 -12.88
CA VAL A 120 5.64 -10.57 -13.94
C VAL A 120 5.88 -11.20 -15.31
#